data_AF-A0AAV6X911-F1
#
_entry.id   AF-A0AAV6X911-F1
#
_cell.length_a   1.000
_cell.length_b   1.000
_cell.length_c   1.000
_cell.angle_alpha   90.00
_cell.angle_beta   90.00
_cell.angle_gamma   90.00
#
_symmetry.space_group_name_H-M   'P 1'
#
loop_
_entity.id
_entity.type
_entity.pdbx_description
1 polymer ?
#
loop_
_entity_poly.entity_id
_entity_poly.type
_entity_poly.pdbx_seq_one_letter_code
_entity_poly.pdbx_strand_id
1 'polypeptide(L)'
;MLSRLSPLLRPLPPSMAARVLSRALPSTASLTLRLPSPTAPVHFNTTRSYLETASLFGRRRFNSNDNTCIARGFGGRNGSVVMAAAARREYRKVRSRRAAAAAKKSKEKELELSVKICLEEQLPEDPEVMDIAEMMRLNVPMAMKLAFERLNNSEFKTRDISITDVGCFENVELSVLLCNDEFIRKLNKDWRDEDHATDVLSMSQHIPELKLPILMLGDIVISVETAARQAEERGHTLIDEIRILVVHGLLHLLGFDHELSDEAEKEMESEEEVLLKGLGWKGKGLIQSACDAEANGSPHVDYSDDRKKEGSLRFYKPKFGYIFCDMDGTLLNSKSQISLSTAEALKEASSRGVKVVIATGKTRPAVVNILKMVNLVGKDGIISEFSPGVFVQGLLVYGRQGREIFRRNLDSGVCREALLYSLKHKIPIIAFSEDRCLTLFEHPLVDSLHTVYHEPKAEIIPSVEQLLAGVEIQKLIFLDTSEGVSTTLRPHWEEAIEDRASVVQAVPDMLEIVPPGTSKGSGVRMLLDHLGATPKEIMAIGDGENDVEMLELASLGVALSNGSEKAKAVANVIGISNDEDGVADAIYRYAF
;
A
#
# COMPACT_ATOMS: atom_id res chain seq x y z
N MET A 1 -28.79 2.91 -35.48
CA MET A 1 -28.20 4.17 -35.96
C MET A 1 -26.70 4.01 -35.89
N LEU A 2 -26.05 3.88 -37.05
CA LEU A 2 -24.60 3.93 -37.21
C LEU A 2 -24.06 5.29 -36.74
N SER A 3 -22.94 5.29 -35.98
CA SER A 3 -21.71 6.06 -36.26
C SER A 3 -20.94 6.41 -34.99
N ARG A 4 -19.68 5.93 -34.92
CA ARG A 4 -18.42 6.62 -34.54
C ARG A 4 -17.42 5.53 -34.13
N LEU A 5 -16.80 4.85 -35.10
CA LEU A 5 -15.45 5.15 -35.59
C LEU A 5 -14.41 5.13 -34.45
N SER A 6 -13.74 3.98 -34.39
CA SER A 6 -12.45 3.69 -33.75
C SER A 6 -11.41 4.79 -33.98
N PRO A 7 -10.55 5.10 -32.98
CA PRO A 7 -9.30 5.80 -33.21
C PRO A 7 -8.12 4.83 -33.10
N LEU A 8 -8.06 3.82 -33.97
CA LEU A 8 -6.77 3.25 -34.37
C LEU A 8 -6.20 4.18 -35.43
N LEU A 9 -4.97 4.67 -35.19
CA LEU A 9 -4.18 5.64 -35.97
C LEU A 9 -4.32 7.12 -35.54
N ARG A 10 -3.79 7.46 -34.35
CA ARG A 10 -3.16 8.77 -34.13
C ARG A 10 -1.63 8.64 -34.33
N PRO A 11 -0.98 9.50 -35.12
CA PRO A 11 0.47 9.58 -35.14
C PRO A 11 0.98 10.16 -33.81
N LEU A 12 2.12 9.66 -33.34
CA LEU A 12 2.83 10.12 -32.14
C LEU A 12 2.96 11.66 -32.13
N PRO A 13 2.46 12.37 -31.10
CA PRO A 13 2.90 13.73 -30.84
C PRO A 13 4.38 13.70 -30.39
N PRO A 14 5.27 14.50 -31.00
CA PRO A 14 6.68 14.56 -30.62
C PRO A 14 6.86 15.42 -29.36
N SER A 15 6.29 14.99 -28.24
CA SER A 15 6.54 15.57 -26.92
C SER A 15 5.97 14.65 -25.84
N MET A 16 6.67 13.54 -25.57
CA MET A 16 6.74 12.78 -24.31
C MET A 16 7.39 11.42 -24.63
N ALA A 17 8.59 11.45 -25.23
CA ALA A 17 9.50 10.33 -25.05
C ALA A 17 9.81 10.28 -23.56
N ALA A 18 9.23 9.30 -22.86
CA ALA A 18 9.41 8.97 -21.46
C ALA A 18 10.48 9.80 -20.71
N ARG A 19 10.12 11.00 -20.27
CA ARG A 19 10.46 11.41 -18.90
C ARG A 19 9.32 10.91 -18.03
N VAL A 20 9.16 9.59 -18.00
CA VAL A 20 8.36 8.96 -16.96
C VAL A 20 9.19 9.17 -15.69
N LEU A 21 8.58 9.86 -14.73
CA LEU A 21 9.02 9.91 -13.34
C LEU A 21 8.88 8.48 -12.81
N SER A 22 9.85 7.63 -13.16
CA SER A 22 9.92 6.23 -12.74
C SER A 22 11.27 6.03 -12.08
N ARG A 23 11.25 5.43 -10.89
CA ARG A 23 12.48 4.99 -10.25
C ARG A 23 12.85 3.65 -10.87
N ALA A 24 13.86 3.65 -11.72
CA ALA A 24 14.49 2.40 -12.13
C ALA A 24 15.17 1.79 -10.90
N LEU A 25 14.81 0.55 -10.56
CA LEU A 25 15.60 -0.22 -9.59
C LEU A 25 17.04 -0.36 -10.13
N PRO A 26 18.08 -0.33 -9.27
CA PRO A 26 19.49 -0.19 -9.67
C PRO A 26 20.12 -1.38 -10.43
N SER A 27 19.32 -2.23 -11.07
CA SER A 27 19.80 -3.31 -11.92
C SER A 27 18.79 -3.60 -13.04
N THR A 28 19.12 -3.25 -14.29
CA THR A 28 18.46 -3.83 -15.46
C THR A 28 18.72 -5.33 -15.47
N ALA A 29 17.69 -6.16 -15.34
CA ALA A 29 17.80 -7.60 -15.46
C ALA A 29 17.75 -7.98 -16.96
N SER A 30 18.91 -8.07 -17.62
CA SER A 30 19.00 -8.71 -18.93
C SER A 30 19.08 -10.22 -18.73
N LEU A 31 18.06 -10.96 -19.17
CA LEU A 31 18.03 -12.42 -19.04
C LEU A 31 18.04 -13.02 -20.45
N THR A 32 19.24 -13.35 -20.94
CA THR A 32 19.43 -13.95 -22.27
C THR A 32 18.94 -15.41 -22.27
N LEU A 33 17.68 -15.63 -22.62
CA LEU A 33 17.08 -16.95 -22.78
C LEU A 33 17.18 -17.42 -24.23
N ARG A 34 17.85 -18.56 -24.46
CA ARG A 34 18.07 -19.10 -25.81
C ARG A 34 16.83 -19.83 -26.32
N LEU A 35 16.37 -19.45 -27.53
CA LEU A 35 15.33 -20.12 -28.30
C LEU A 35 15.92 -20.65 -29.62
N PRO A 36 15.67 -21.92 -30.01
CA PRO A 36 16.01 -22.41 -31.34
C PRO A 36 15.01 -21.91 -32.39
N SER A 37 15.50 -21.51 -33.56
CA SER A 37 14.65 -21.05 -34.68
C SER A 37 13.81 -22.19 -35.28
N PRO A 38 12.50 -21.99 -35.59
CA PRO A 38 11.69 -22.98 -36.28
C PRO A 38 12.08 -23.11 -37.77
N THR A 39 11.91 -24.31 -38.33
CA THR A 39 12.15 -24.61 -39.75
C THR A 39 11.04 -24.03 -40.63
N ALA A 40 11.43 -23.26 -41.66
CA ALA A 40 10.53 -22.54 -42.57
C ALA A 40 9.40 -23.41 -43.18
N PRO A 41 8.19 -22.85 -43.39
CA PRO A 41 7.10 -23.55 -44.05
C PRO A 41 7.36 -23.68 -45.56
N VAL A 42 7.07 -24.87 -46.09
CA VAL A 42 7.15 -25.20 -47.52
C VAL A 42 5.89 -24.69 -48.22
N HIS A 43 5.98 -23.56 -48.93
CA HIS A 43 4.90 -23.13 -49.81
C HIS A 43 4.99 -23.81 -51.19
N PHE A 44 3.93 -24.54 -51.54
CA PHE A 44 3.68 -25.06 -52.87
C PHE A 44 2.95 -24.02 -53.74
N ASN A 45 3.46 -23.91 -54.98
CA ASN A 45 2.78 -23.68 -56.25
C ASN A 45 2.45 -22.27 -56.81
N THR A 46 3.04 -22.09 -58.02
CA THR A 46 2.46 -21.67 -59.32
C THR A 46 2.34 -20.20 -59.73
N THR A 47 3.18 -19.90 -60.76
CA THR A 47 2.92 -19.14 -62.01
C THR A 47 2.67 -17.62 -62.03
N ARG A 48 3.66 -16.94 -62.66
CA ARG A 48 3.59 -15.91 -63.73
C ARG A 48 2.84 -14.57 -63.48
N SER A 49 3.62 -13.48 -63.40
CA SER A 49 3.98 -12.57 -64.52
C SER A 49 3.56 -11.07 -64.46
N TYR A 50 4.58 -10.23 -64.72
CA TYR A 50 4.65 -8.95 -65.47
C TYR A 50 4.17 -7.59 -64.91
N LEU A 51 4.97 -6.57 -65.31
CA LEU A 51 4.83 -5.10 -65.40
C LEU A 51 5.17 -4.30 -64.12
N GLU A 52 6.26 -3.53 -64.00
CA GLU A 52 6.89 -2.46 -64.82
C GLU A 52 6.25 -1.06 -64.62
N THR A 53 7.13 -0.05 -64.57
CA THR A 53 6.93 1.43 -64.54
C THR A 53 6.67 2.08 -63.17
N ALA A 54 7.09 3.31 -62.87
CA ALA A 54 8.15 4.22 -63.34
C ALA A 54 8.20 5.41 -62.33
N SER A 55 9.37 6.04 -62.23
CA SER A 55 9.66 7.23 -61.40
C SER A 55 8.91 8.49 -61.81
N LEU A 56 8.81 9.48 -60.90
CA LEU A 56 8.72 10.90 -61.29
C LEU A 56 9.33 11.88 -60.25
N PHE A 57 10.30 12.68 -60.75
CA PHE A 57 10.77 14.05 -60.36
C PHE A 57 11.42 14.31 -58.97
N GLY A 58 12.52 15.06 -58.81
CA GLY A 58 13.41 15.78 -59.73
C GLY A 58 14.02 17.07 -59.12
N ARG A 59 15.33 17.30 -59.38
CA ARG A 59 16.11 18.59 -59.35
C ARG A 59 16.43 19.20 -57.96
N ARG A 60 17.57 19.86 -57.69
CA ARG A 60 18.55 20.63 -58.51
C ARG A 60 19.82 20.96 -57.67
N ARG A 61 21.01 20.96 -58.34
CA ARG A 61 22.26 21.80 -58.25
C ARG A 61 22.69 22.48 -56.91
N PHE A 62 23.98 22.65 -56.55
CA PHE A 62 25.05 23.40 -57.25
C PHE A 62 26.48 23.17 -56.64
N ASN A 63 27.53 23.14 -57.49
CA ASN A 63 28.93 23.69 -57.42
C ASN A 63 29.76 23.77 -56.11
N SER A 64 31.10 23.76 -56.07
CA SER A 64 32.20 23.83 -57.08
C SER A 64 33.58 23.76 -56.40
N ASN A 65 34.58 23.24 -57.14
CA ASN A 65 36.01 23.63 -57.20
C ASN A 65 36.92 23.37 -55.97
N ASP A 66 38.22 23.06 -56.07
CA ASP A 66 39.14 22.74 -57.17
C ASP A 66 40.50 22.28 -56.56
N ASN A 67 41.37 21.75 -57.44
CA ASN A 67 42.86 21.70 -57.38
C ASN A 67 43.55 20.56 -56.60
N THR A 68 44.13 19.54 -57.27
CA THR A 68 45.48 19.44 -57.93
C THR A 68 46.65 19.55 -56.93
N CYS A 69 47.77 18.81 -56.94
CA CYS A 69 48.41 17.89 -57.89
C CYS A 69 49.74 17.31 -57.27
N ILE A 70 50.18 16.14 -57.76
CA ILE A 70 51.57 15.80 -58.22
C ILE A 70 52.69 15.27 -57.26
N ALA A 71 53.36 14.23 -57.80
CA ALA A 71 54.78 13.75 -57.73
C ALA A 71 55.25 12.86 -56.56
N ARG A 72 55.64 11.59 -56.81
CA ARG A 72 56.98 11.05 -57.25
C ARG A 72 58.08 11.26 -56.19
N GLY A 73 58.93 10.31 -55.78
CA GLY A 73 59.20 8.92 -56.15
C GLY A 73 60.58 8.47 -55.58
N PHE A 74 60.83 7.15 -55.62
CA PHE A 74 62.12 6.44 -55.74
C PHE A 74 63.16 6.29 -54.61
N GLY A 75 63.48 5.01 -54.33
CA GLY A 75 64.83 4.42 -54.17
C GLY A 75 65.46 4.49 -52.76
N GLY A 76 66.14 3.48 -52.20
CA GLY A 76 66.54 2.13 -52.61
C GLY A 76 67.68 1.60 -51.70
N ARG A 77 67.74 0.27 -51.54
CA ARG A 77 68.90 -0.62 -51.24
C ARG A 77 69.56 -0.74 -49.84
N ASN A 78 69.50 -2.00 -49.37
CA ASN A 78 70.56 -2.94 -48.93
C ASN A 78 71.30 -2.80 -47.58
N GLY A 79 71.33 -3.93 -46.83
CA GLY A 79 72.38 -4.26 -45.85
C GLY A 79 72.01 -5.38 -44.88
N SER A 80 72.48 -6.61 -45.14
CA SER A 80 72.49 -7.82 -44.29
C SER A 80 73.40 -7.64 -43.04
N VAL A 81 73.42 -8.42 -41.94
CA VAL A 81 73.52 -9.88 -41.72
C VAL A 81 73.35 -10.18 -40.19
N VAL A 82 72.96 -11.42 -39.82
CA VAL A 82 73.44 -12.28 -38.70
C VAL A 82 72.39 -12.77 -37.68
N MET A 83 72.10 -14.10 -37.76
CA MET A 83 71.95 -15.19 -36.76
C MET A 83 71.47 -14.84 -35.32
N ALA A 84 70.66 -15.62 -34.60
CA ALA A 84 70.53 -17.08 -34.46
C ALA A 84 69.15 -17.39 -33.81
N ALA A 85 68.32 -18.30 -34.32
CA ALA A 85 68.28 -19.74 -34.00
C ALA A 85 67.94 -20.10 -32.53
N ALA A 86 66.70 -20.57 -32.31
CA ALA A 86 66.34 -21.85 -31.64
C ALA A 86 64.85 -21.78 -31.26
N ALA A 87 63.94 -22.45 -31.96
CA ALA A 87 63.65 -23.89 -31.89
C ALA A 87 62.77 -24.24 -30.67
N ARG A 88 61.70 -25.03 -30.76
CA ARG A 88 61.18 -25.85 -31.86
C ARG A 88 59.91 -26.58 -31.35
N ARG A 89 59.04 -26.90 -32.32
CA ARG A 89 58.30 -28.18 -32.49
C ARG A 89 57.05 -28.39 -31.64
N GLU A 90 56.00 -29.05 -32.13
CA GLU A 90 55.60 -29.69 -33.41
C GLU A 90 54.13 -30.13 -33.15
N TYR A 91 53.20 -30.26 -34.10
CA TYR A 91 53.13 -31.33 -35.11
C TYR A 91 52.02 -31.01 -36.13
N ARG A 92 52.38 -31.12 -37.43
CA ARG A 92 51.67 -31.72 -38.61
C ARG A 92 50.13 -31.79 -38.65
N LYS A 93 49.42 -31.73 -39.80
CA LYS A 93 49.70 -31.57 -41.25
C LYS A 93 48.34 -31.53 -41.99
N VAL A 94 48.28 -30.73 -43.08
CA VAL A 94 47.78 -31.08 -44.45
C VAL A 94 46.24 -31.18 -44.63
N ARG A 95 45.62 -30.26 -45.40
CA ARG A 95 45.28 -30.33 -46.87
C ARG A 95 44.15 -31.36 -47.14
N SER A 96 43.15 -31.20 -48.00
CA SER A 96 42.74 -30.15 -48.94
C SER A 96 41.40 -30.57 -49.59
N ARG A 97 40.68 -29.60 -50.16
CA ARG A 97 39.80 -29.67 -51.36
C ARG A 97 38.34 -30.17 -51.23
N ARG A 98 37.45 -29.21 -51.51
CA ARG A 98 36.34 -29.26 -52.49
C ARG A 98 35.49 -30.54 -52.50
N ALA A 99 34.44 -30.55 -51.68
CA ALA A 99 33.13 -31.15 -52.00
C ALA A 99 32.19 -30.97 -50.79
N ALA A 100 31.67 -29.76 -50.57
CA ALA A 100 30.51 -29.53 -49.71
C ALA A 100 29.98 -28.09 -49.89
N ALA A 101 29.79 -27.66 -51.14
CA ALA A 101 29.04 -26.45 -51.46
C ALA A 101 27.51 -26.69 -51.41
N ALA A 102 27.08 -27.57 -50.49
CA ALA A 102 25.69 -27.98 -50.27
C ALA A 102 25.54 -28.49 -48.83
N ALA A 103 25.82 -27.61 -47.86
CA ALA A 103 25.46 -27.74 -46.45
C ALA A 103 25.96 -26.49 -45.72
N LYS A 104 25.43 -25.31 -46.10
CA LYS A 104 25.58 -24.14 -45.24
C LYS A 104 24.61 -24.38 -44.08
N LYS A 105 25.06 -25.08 -43.04
CA LYS A 105 24.37 -25.11 -41.74
C LYS A 105 24.02 -23.66 -41.42
N SER A 106 22.73 -23.36 -41.36
CA SER A 106 22.24 -22.12 -40.80
C SER A 106 22.93 -21.97 -39.44
N LYS A 107 23.70 -20.91 -39.25
CA LYS A 107 24.03 -20.47 -37.89
C LYS A 107 22.67 -20.19 -37.26
N GLU A 108 22.29 -20.96 -36.25
CA GLU A 108 21.16 -20.63 -35.38
C GLU A 108 21.36 -19.18 -34.92
N LYS A 109 20.47 -18.29 -35.35
CA LYS A 109 20.43 -16.91 -34.85
C LYS A 109 19.83 -17.00 -33.45
N GLU A 110 20.60 -16.63 -32.44
CA GLU A 110 20.12 -16.59 -31.06
C GLU A 110 19.30 -15.30 -30.86
N LEU A 111 18.08 -15.44 -30.34
CA LEU A 111 17.20 -14.32 -30.00
C LEU A 111 17.45 -13.90 -28.55
N GLU A 112 17.76 -12.63 -28.30
CA GLU A 112 17.88 -12.08 -26.96
C GLU A 112 16.55 -11.49 -26.47
N LEU A 113 16.17 -11.77 -25.22
CA LEU A 113 14.96 -11.22 -24.58
C LEU A 113 15.38 -10.22 -23.49
N SER A 114 14.97 -8.97 -23.64
CA SER A 114 15.27 -7.88 -22.72
C SER A 114 13.97 -7.38 -22.09
N VAL A 115 13.88 -7.49 -20.75
CA VAL A 115 12.72 -7.04 -19.99
C VAL A 115 13.14 -5.96 -18.99
N LYS A 116 12.45 -4.83 -19.02
CA LYS A 116 12.61 -3.74 -18.04
C LYS A 116 11.40 -3.74 -17.12
N ILE A 117 11.64 -3.88 -15.81
CA ILE A 117 10.60 -3.76 -14.77
C ILE A 117 10.83 -2.42 -14.05
N CYS A 118 9.80 -1.57 -14.05
CA CYS A 118 9.84 -0.24 -13.48
C CYS A 118 8.74 -0.05 -12.43
N LEU A 119 9.05 0.74 -11.39
CA LEU A 119 8.08 1.25 -10.43
C LEU A 119 7.87 2.74 -10.69
N GLU A 120 6.62 3.18 -10.64
CA GLU A 120 6.24 4.59 -10.71
C GLU A 120 6.72 5.34 -9.44
N GLU A 121 7.14 6.61 -9.56
CA GLU A 121 7.76 7.36 -8.46
C GLU A 121 6.81 7.68 -7.29
N GLN A 122 5.52 7.85 -7.55
CA GLN A 122 4.49 8.11 -6.54
C GLN A 122 3.91 6.82 -5.96
N LEU A 123 4.36 5.65 -6.42
CA LEU A 123 4.04 4.38 -5.80
C LEU A 123 4.74 4.29 -4.44
N PRO A 124 4.02 3.98 -3.35
CA PRO A 124 4.64 3.82 -2.03
C PRO A 124 5.76 2.76 -2.02
N GLU A 125 6.80 2.97 -1.20
CA GLU A 125 7.87 1.98 -0.99
C GLU A 125 7.34 0.79 -0.15
N ASP A 126 6.57 -0.08 -0.80
CA ASP A 126 5.98 -1.27 -0.21
C ASP A 126 6.90 -2.50 -0.40
N PRO A 127 7.30 -3.21 0.67
CA PRO A 127 8.13 -4.41 0.57
C PRO A 127 7.53 -5.54 -0.28
N GLU A 128 6.22 -5.76 -0.22
CA GLU A 128 5.54 -6.79 -1.03
C GLU A 128 5.59 -6.42 -2.52
N VAL A 129 5.35 -5.15 -2.85
CA VAL A 129 5.44 -4.66 -4.25
C VAL A 129 6.87 -4.73 -4.77
N MET A 130 7.86 -4.43 -3.93
CA MET A 130 9.27 -4.61 -4.26
C MET A 130 9.61 -6.09 -4.53
N ASP A 131 9.19 -6.99 -3.65
CA ASP A 131 9.38 -8.44 -3.80
C ASP A 131 8.71 -8.95 -5.09
N ILE A 132 7.49 -8.48 -5.38
CA ILE A 132 6.78 -8.78 -6.64
C ILE A 132 7.57 -8.28 -7.84
N ALA A 133 8.07 -7.04 -7.81
CA ALA A 133 8.88 -6.49 -8.90
C ALA A 133 10.18 -7.28 -9.11
N GLU A 134 10.79 -7.78 -8.03
CA GLU A 134 11.95 -8.67 -8.12
C GLU A 134 11.58 -10.03 -8.72
N MET A 135 10.47 -10.64 -8.30
CA MET A 135 9.96 -11.88 -8.87
C MET A 135 9.62 -11.73 -10.36
N MET A 136 9.08 -10.58 -10.78
CA MET A 136 8.75 -10.29 -12.17
C MET A 136 9.96 -10.35 -13.11
N ARG A 137 11.16 -10.06 -12.60
CA ARG A 137 12.40 -10.16 -13.41
C ARG A 137 12.68 -11.58 -13.91
N LEU A 138 12.21 -12.59 -13.20
CA LEU A 138 12.29 -13.99 -13.63
C LEU A 138 11.03 -14.44 -14.37
N ASN A 139 9.85 -14.04 -13.88
CA ASN A 139 8.57 -14.47 -14.40
C ASN A 139 8.31 -13.99 -15.84
N VAL A 140 8.55 -12.70 -16.12
CA VAL A 140 8.20 -12.09 -17.41
C VAL A 140 9.02 -12.66 -18.58
N PRO A 141 10.37 -12.81 -18.49
CA PRO A 141 11.13 -13.46 -19.56
C PRO A 141 10.71 -14.92 -19.82
N MET A 142 10.34 -15.66 -18.77
CA MET A 142 9.83 -17.03 -18.92
C MET A 142 8.49 -17.06 -19.66
N ALA A 143 7.57 -16.14 -19.33
CA ALA A 143 6.30 -16.01 -20.03
C ALA A 143 6.48 -15.64 -21.51
N MET A 144 7.35 -14.67 -21.80
CA MET A 144 7.70 -14.29 -23.17
C MET A 144 8.25 -15.48 -23.97
N LYS A 145 9.18 -16.22 -23.38
CA LYS A 145 9.77 -17.40 -24.02
C LYS A 145 8.69 -18.41 -24.41
N LEU A 146 7.81 -18.76 -23.46
CA LEU A 146 6.76 -19.76 -23.69
C LEU A 146 5.75 -19.28 -24.74
N ALA A 147 5.35 -18.00 -24.70
CA ALA A 147 4.46 -17.40 -25.68
C ALA A 147 5.06 -17.44 -27.11
N PHE A 148 6.36 -17.16 -27.25
CA PHE A 148 7.04 -17.24 -28.55
C PHE A 148 7.20 -18.66 -29.08
N GLU A 149 7.49 -19.65 -28.23
CA GLU A 149 7.51 -21.05 -28.66
C GLU A 149 6.16 -21.50 -29.20
N ARG A 150 5.06 -20.98 -28.65
CA ARG A 150 3.70 -21.27 -29.10
C ARG A 150 3.37 -20.58 -30.41
N LEU A 151 3.72 -19.30 -30.56
CA LEU A 151 3.51 -18.53 -31.81
C LEU A 151 4.09 -19.21 -33.05
N ASN A 152 5.24 -19.89 -32.91
CA ASN A 152 5.88 -20.58 -34.02
C ASN A 152 5.20 -21.90 -34.43
N ASN A 153 4.30 -22.44 -33.59
CA ASN A 153 3.75 -23.79 -33.72
C ASN A 153 2.23 -23.85 -33.97
N SER A 154 1.54 -22.70 -34.01
CA SER A 154 0.08 -22.63 -34.11
C SER A 154 -0.41 -21.78 -35.28
N GLU A 155 -1.55 -22.18 -35.86
CA GLU A 155 -2.29 -21.41 -36.86
C GLU A 155 -3.41 -20.62 -36.15
N PHE A 156 -3.09 -19.44 -35.64
CA PHE A 156 -4.05 -18.51 -35.05
C PHE A 156 -4.87 -17.83 -36.15
N LYS A 157 -6.20 -17.80 -36.01
CA LYS A 157 -7.12 -17.35 -37.08
C LYS A 157 -7.51 -15.88 -36.96
N THR A 158 -7.64 -15.41 -35.72
CA THR A 158 -8.20 -14.09 -35.39
C THR A 158 -7.15 -13.07 -34.96
N ARG A 159 -5.92 -13.53 -34.73
CA ARG A 159 -4.77 -12.71 -34.33
C ARG A 159 -4.24 -11.82 -35.47
N ASP A 160 -3.78 -10.62 -35.12
CA ASP A 160 -2.97 -9.80 -36.02
C ASP A 160 -1.63 -10.50 -36.33
N ILE A 161 -1.37 -10.69 -37.63
CA ILE A 161 -0.17 -11.34 -38.17
C ILE A 161 1.01 -10.38 -38.35
N SER A 162 0.91 -9.14 -37.88
CA SER A 162 2.00 -8.16 -37.90
C SER A 162 3.30 -8.72 -37.29
N ILE A 163 3.19 -9.56 -36.25
CA ILE A 163 4.30 -10.31 -35.65
C ILE A 163 4.10 -11.81 -35.92
N THR A 164 4.57 -12.30 -37.07
CA THR A 164 4.42 -13.72 -37.50
C THR A 164 5.62 -14.60 -37.17
N ASP A 165 6.83 -14.05 -37.20
CA ASP A 165 8.07 -14.79 -36.92
C ASP A 165 8.99 -13.91 -36.08
N VAL A 166 9.17 -14.28 -34.82
CA VAL A 166 10.09 -13.57 -33.92
C VAL A 166 11.56 -13.95 -34.14
N GLY A 167 11.81 -15.06 -34.85
CA GLY A 167 13.16 -15.53 -35.20
C GLY A 167 13.88 -14.64 -36.23
N CYS A 168 13.18 -13.67 -36.83
CA CYS A 168 13.79 -12.69 -37.71
C CYS A 168 14.49 -11.54 -36.96
N PHE A 169 14.21 -11.35 -35.67
CA PHE A 169 14.81 -10.32 -34.82
C PHE A 169 16.05 -10.84 -34.09
N GLU A 170 16.92 -9.93 -33.69
CA GLU A 170 18.12 -10.23 -32.88
C GLU A 170 17.87 -9.98 -31.39
N ASN A 171 17.01 -9.01 -31.07
CA ASN A 171 16.64 -8.67 -29.70
C ASN A 171 15.14 -8.30 -29.63
N VAL A 172 14.48 -8.66 -28.53
CA VAL A 172 13.09 -8.31 -28.23
C VAL A 172 13.06 -7.52 -26.92
N GLU A 173 12.49 -6.32 -26.94
CA GLU A 173 12.34 -5.47 -25.76
C GLU A 173 10.88 -5.41 -25.30
N LEU A 174 10.68 -5.64 -23.99
CA LEU A 174 9.42 -5.44 -23.28
C LEU A 174 9.65 -4.59 -22.03
N SER A 175 8.74 -3.67 -21.75
CA SER A 175 8.72 -2.89 -20.52
C SER A 175 7.46 -3.22 -19.71
N VAL A 176 7.60 -3.40 -18.41
CA VAL A 176 6.48 -3.55 -17.48
C VAL A 176 6.59 -2.44 -16.42
N LEU A 177 5.56 -1.62 -16.31
CA LEU A 177 5.45 -0.56 -15.32
C LEU A 177 4.37 -0.92 -14.30
N LEU A 178 4.75 -1.01 -13.03
CA LEU A 178 3.81 -1.09 -11.92
C LEU A 178 3.52 0.34 -11.43
N CYS A 179 2.24 0.70 -11.35
CA CYS A 179 1.79 2.05 -11.02
C CYS A 179 0.55 2.03 -10.12
N ASN A 180 0.13 3.20 -9.66
CA ASN A 180 -1.11 3.41 -8.90
C ASN A 180 -2.30 3.70 -9.85
N ASP A 181 -3.52 3.71 -9.29
CA ASP A 181 -4.75 3.97 -10.06
C ASP A 181 -4.79 5.38 -10.64
N GLU A 182 -4.22 6.37 -9.94
CA GLU A 182 -4.20 7.76 -10.44
C GLU A 182 -3.41 7.86 -11.75
N PHE A 183 -2.24 7.24 -11.78
CA PHE A 183 -1.38 7.21 -12.96
C PHE A 183 -2.06 6.48 -14.12
N ILE A 184 -2.57 5.26 -13.88
CA ILE A 184 -3.20 4.49 -14.96
C ILE A 184 -4.50 5.13 -15.45
N ARG A 185 -5.30 5.76 -14.57
CA ARG A 185 -6.52 6.49 -14.95
C ARG A 185 -6.21 7.66 -15.85
N LYS A 186 -5.17 8.44 -15.51
CA LYS A 186 -4.71 9.54 -16.37
C LYS A 186 -4.24 9.02 -17.72
N LEU A 187 -3.51 7.92 -17.72
CA LEU A 187 -3.04 7.27 -18.95
C LEU A 187 -4.22 6.75 -19.79
N ASN A 188 -5.21 6.14 -19.15
CA ASN A 188 -6.42 5.62 -19.78
C ASN A 188 -7.24 6.75 -20.41
N LYS A 189 -7.37 7.88 -19.72
CA LYS A 189 -8.01 9.09 -20.25
C LYS A 189 -7.25 9.64 -21.46
N ASP A 190 -5.93 9.74 -21.38
CA ASP A 190 -5.11 10.33 -22.44
C ASP A 190 -5.08 9.44 -23.71
N TRP A 191 -5.13 8.11 -23.56
CA TRP A 191 -5.04 7.14 -24.66
C TRP A 191 -6.38 6.65 -25.20
N ARG A 192 -7.33 6.32 -24.32
CA ARG A 192 -8.64 5.73 -24.65
C ARG A 192 -9.82 6.69 -24.51
N ASP A 193 -9.59 7.92 -24.01
CA ASP A 193 -10.65 8.88 -23.65
C ASP A 193 -11.60 8.33 -22.56
N GLU A 194 -11.08 7.41 -21.73
CA GLU A 194 -11.80 6.74 -20.64
C GLU A 194 -11.30 7.23 -19.28
N ASP A 195 -12.14 7.93 -18.52
CA ASP A 195 -11.76 8.58 -17.26
C ASP A 195 -12.01 7.69 -16.03
N HIS A 196 -11.46 6.48 -16.04
CA HIS A 196 -11.47 5.55 -14.91
C HIS A 196 -10.19 4.71 -14.88
N ALA A 197 -9.84 4.18 -13.71
CA ALA A 197 -8.70 3.28 -13.56
C ALA A 197 -9.04 1.91 -14.18
N THR A 198 -8.13 1.40 -15.00
CA THR A 198 -8.19 0.04 -15.55
C THR A 198 -7.13 -0.83 -14.87
N ASP A 199 -7.23 -2.14 -15.03
CA ASP A 199 -6.28 -3.12 -14.51
C ASP A 199 -4.94 -3.12 -15.27
N VAL A 200 -4.99 -3.20 -16.59
CA VAL A 200 -3.81 -3.27 -17.45
C VAL A 200 -4.01 -2.48 -18.75
N LEU A 201 -2.97 -1.76 -19.17
CA LEU A 201 -2.87 -1.16 -20.50
C LEU A 201 -1.69 -1.76 -21.26
N SER A 202 -1.95 -2.21 -22.48
CA SER A 202 -0.94 -2.80 -23.37
C SER A 202 -0.71 -1.89 -24.56
N MET A 203 0.45 -1.24 -24.62
CA MET A 203 0.77 -0.24 -25.64
C MET A 203 1.81 -0.79 -26.61
N SER A 204 1.35 -1.28 -27.77
CA SER A 204 2.25 -1.79 -28.80
C SER A 204 3.10 -0.67 -29.39
N GLN A 205 4.41 -0.89 -29.43
CA GLN A 205 5.37 0.01 -30.10
C GLN A 205 5.89 -0.59 -31.42
N HIS A 206 5.33 -1.71 -31.86
CA HIS A 206 5.73 -2.34 -33.11
C HIS A 206 5.25 -1.53 -34.31
N ILE A 207 6.19 -1.12 -35.16
CA ILE A 207 5.89 -0.43 -36.43
C ILE A 207 6.34 -1.36 -37.57
N PRO A 208 5.42 -2.10 -38.22
CA PRO A 208 5.74 -3.10 -39.24
C PRO A 208 6.56 -2.57 -40.44
N GLU A 209 6.42 -1.29 -40.74
CA GLU A 209 7.07 -0.62 -41.88
C GLU A 209 8.58 -0.38 -41.65
N LEU A 210 9.04 -0.41 -40.39
CA LEU A 210 10.42 -0.19 -40.00
C LEU A 210 11.14 -1.55 -39.82
N LYS A 211 11.98 -1.93 -40.79
CA LYS A 211 12.81 -3.15 -40.73
C LYS A 211 14.01 -2.99 -39.79
N LEU A 212 13.75 -2.86 -38.49
CA LEU A 212 14.77 -2.83 -37.45
C LEU A 212 15.14 -4.26 -37.01
N PRO A 213 16.40 -4.52 -36.59
CA PRO A 213 16.82 -5.82 -36.07
C PRO A 213 16.30 -6.08 -34.64
N ILE A 214 15.67 -5.09 -34.00
CA ILE A 214 15.13 -5.16 -32.64
C ILE A 214 13.61 -5.05 -32.72
N LEU A 215 12.90 -5.99 -32.08
CA LEU A 215 11.46 -5.92 -31.90
C LEU A 215 11.14 -5.21 -30.57
N MET A 216 10.59 -4.00 -30.65
CA MET A 216 10.01 -3.35 -29.48
C MET A 216 8.55 -3.81 -29.37
N LEU A 217 8.26 -4.73 -28.45
CA LEU A 217 6.88 -5.17 -28.22
C LEU A 217 6.04 -4.01 -27.69
N GLY A 218 6.57 -3.30 -26.71
CA GLY A 218 5.94 -2.13 -26.11
C GLY A 218 5.93 -2.16 -24.60
N ASP A 219 4.91 -1.52 -24.04
CA ASP A 219 4.76 -1.33 -22.59
C ASP A 219 3.51 -2.05 -22.08
N ILE A 220 3.64 -2.76 -20.96
CA ILE A 220 2.54 -3.26 -20.15
C ILE A 220 2.50 -2.42 -18.88
N VAL A 221 1.44 -1.65 -18.70
CA VAL A 221 1.24 -0.80 -17.51
C VAL A 221 0.17 -1.45 -16.65
N ILE A 222 0.52 -1.85 -15.43
CA ILE A 222 -0.37 -2.54 -14.50
C ILE A 222 -0.61 -1.63 -13.31
N SER A 223 -1.88 -1.42 -12.96
CA SER A 223 -2.19 -0.83 -11.66
C SER A 223 -2.12 -1.90 -10.58
N VAL A 224 -1.20 -1.72 -9.64
CA VAL A 224 -1.06 -2.60 -8.47
C VAL A 224 -2.32 -2.55 -7.61
N GLU A 225 -2.94 -1.37 -7.50
CA GLU A 225 -4.14 -1.14 -6.72
C GLU A 225 -5.37 -1.82 -7.34
N THR A 226 -5.49 -1.81 -8.67
CA THR A 226 -6.55 -2.54 -9.37
C THR A 226 -6.32 -4.05 -9.32
N ALA A 227 -5.07 -4.51 -9.52
CA ALA A 227 -4.73 -5.92 -9.41
C ALA A 227 -5.01 -6.47 -7.99
N ALA A 228 -4.72 -5.70 -6.94
CA ALA A 228 -5.01 -6.10 -5.57
C ALA A 228 -6.51 -6.32 -5.33
N ARG A 229 -7.38 -5.44 -5.85
CA ARG A 229 -8.84 -5.62 -5.78
C ARG A 229 -9.28 -6.92 -6.45
N GLN A 230 -8.83 -7.14 -7.68
CA GLN A 230 -9.20 -8.31 -8.47
C GLN A 230 -8.72 -9.60 -7.80
N ALA A 231 -7.52 -9.59 -7.20
CA ALA A 231 -6.99 -10.71 -6.46
C ALA A 231 -7.87 -11.12 -5.28
N GLU A 232 -8.36 -10.13 -4.50
CA GLU A 232 -9.27 -10.35 -3.38
C GLU A 232 -10.63 -10.89 -3.85
N GLU A 233 -11.23 -10.27 -4.88
CA GLU A 233 -12.51 -10.69 -5.46
C GLU A 233 -12.47 -12.13 -5.98
N ARG A 234 -11.33 -12.54 -6.54
CA ARG A 234 -11.11 -13.86 -7.16
C ARG A 234 -10.49 -14.89 -6.20
N GLY A 235 -10.16 -14.49 -4.97
CA GLY A 235 -9.63 -15.36 -3.92
C GLY A 235 -8.24 -15.93 -4.18
N HIS A 236 -7.35 -15.16 -4.84
CA HIS A 236 -5.95 -15.53 -5.03
C HIS A 236 -4.99 -14.41 -4.59
N THR A 237 -3.68 -14.61 -4.72
CA THR A 237 -2.67 -13.64 -4.22
C THR A 237 -2.41 -12.51 -5.22
N LEU A 238 -1.93 -11.35 -4.75
CA LEU A 238 -1.58 -10.21 -5.62
C LEU A 238 -0.56 -10.59 -6.70
N ILE A 239 0.45 -11.39 -6.34
CA ILE A 239 1.42 -11.91 -7.31
C ILE A 239 0.77 -12.79 -8.39
N ASP A 240 -0.28 -13.54 -8.04
CA ASP A 240 -1.02 -14.37 -9.00
C ASP A 240 -1.84 -13.49 -9.96
N GLU A 241 -2.51 -12.44 -9.47
CA GLU A 241 -3.24 -11.50 -10.33
C GLU A 241 -2.29 -10.74 -11.27
N ILE A 242 -1.16 -10.23 -10.76
CA ILE A 242 -0.16 -9.54 -11.60
C ILE A 242 0.39 -10.48 -12.68
N ARG A 243 0.59 -11.78 -12.37
CA ARG A 243 0.97 -12.79 -13.37
C ARG A 243 -0.08 -12.96 -14.46
N ILE A 244 -1.37 -12.98 -14.09
CA ILE A 244 -2.49 -13.05 -15.03
C ILE A 244 -2.49 -11.82 -15.94
N LEU A 245 -2.40 -10.62 -15.36
CA LEU A 245 -2.39 -9.35 -16.10
C LEU A 245 -1.17 -9.22 -17.03
N VAL A 246 0.00 -9.72 -16.62
CA VAL A 246 1.18 -9.79 -17.49
C VAL A 246 0.94 -10.72 -18.69
N VAL A 247 0.35 -11.90 -18.47
CA VAL A 247 0.05 -12.85 -19.56
C VAL A 247 -0.97 -12.25 -20.52
N HIS A 248 -2.04 -11.67 -19.98
CA HIS A 248 -3.09 -11.00 -20.75
C HIS A 248 -2.51 -9.86 -21.61
N GLY A 249 -1.74 -8.96 -20.98
CA GLY A 249 -1.12 -7.84 -21.70
C GLY A 249 -0.09 -8.28 -22.74
N LEU A 250 0.68 -9.33 -22.45
CA LEU A 250 1.60 -9.92 -23.41
C LEU A 250 0.87 -10.46 -24.63
N LEU A 251 -0.26 -11.16 -24.47
CA LEU A 251 -1.05 -11.66 -25.60
C LEU A 251 -1.58 -10.51 -26.47
N HIS A 252 -2.04 -9.42 -25.86
CA HIS A 252 -2.40 -8.21 -26.61
C HIS A 252 -1.23 -7.61 -27.41
N LEU A 253 -0.03 -7.52 -26.82
CA LEU A 253 1.17 -7.07 -27.55
C LEU A 253 1.58 -8.03 -28.68
N LEU A 254 1.20 -9.31 -28.60
CA LEU A 254 1.38 -10.31 -29.65
C LEU A 254 0.25 -10.31 -30.67
N GLY A 255 -0.70 -9.37 -30.61
CA GLY A 255 -1.74 -9.18 -31.61
C GLY A 255 -3.01 -10.00 -31.38
N PHE A 256 -3.19 -10.61 -30.20
CA PHE A 256 -4.49 -11.14 -29.81
C PHE A 256 -5.41 -10.00 -29.39
N ASP A 257 -6.68 -10.08 -29.75
CA ASP A 257 -7.67 -9.08 -29.40
C ASP A 257 -9.03 -9.76 -29.17
N HIS A 258 -9.37 -9.94 -27.90
CA HIS A 258 -10.59 -10.61 -27.48
C HIS A 258 -11.86 -9.79 -27.76
N GLU A 259 -11.76 -8.48 -28.05
CA GLU A 259 -12.92 -7.63 -28.33
C GLU A 259 -13.44 -7.77 -29.78
N LEU A 260 -12.69 -8.45 -30.67
CA LEU A 260 -13.04 -8.55 -32.09
C LEU A 260 -14.20 -9.50 -32.38
N SER A 261 -14.25 -10.65 -31.70
CA SER A 261 -15.29 -11.68 -31.87
C SER A 261 -15.24 -12.75 -30.77
N ASP A 262 -16.35 -13.47 -30.57
CA ASP A 262 -16.41 -14.64 -29.68
C ASP A 262 -15.38 -15.74 -30.04
N GLU A 263 -14.94 -15.80 -31.30
CA GLU A 263 -13.88 -16.72 -31.74
C GLU A 263 -12.51 -16.23 -31.26
N ALA A 264 -12.25 -14.93 -31.32
CA ALA A 264 -11.01 -14.31 -30.85
C ALA A 264 -10.89 -14.36 -29.32
N GLU A 265 -11.99 -14.16 -28.62
CA GLU A 265 -12.09 -14.31 -27.17
C GLU A 265 -11.70 -15.71 -26.71
N LYS A 266 -12.29 -16.76 -27.29
CA LYS A 266 -11.98 -18.16 -26.96
C LYS A 266 -10.54 -18.55 -27.30
N GLU A 267 -10.01 -18.02 -28.41
CA GLU A 267 -8.64 -18.26 -28.85
C GLU A 267 -7.65 -17.67 -27.84
N MET A 268 -7.89 -16.42 -27.41
CA MET A 268 -7.08 -15.76 -26.40
C MET A 268 -7.23 -16.41 -25.01
N GLU A 269 -8.44 -16.76 -24.58
CA GLU A 269 -8.69 -17.47 -23.31
C GLU A 269 -7.93 -18.80 -23.24
N SER A 270 -7.97 -19.58 -24.32
CA SER A 270 -7.23 -20.85 -24.42
C SER A 270 -5.72 -20.63 -24.28
N GLU A 271 -5.17 -19.59 -24.91
CA GLU A 271 -3.75 -19.28 -24.80
C GLU A 271 -3.36 -18.76 -23.41
N GLU A 272 -4.20 -17.95 -22.76
CA GLU A 272 -4.01 -17.54 -21.36
C GLU A 272 -3.89 -18.76 -20.44
N GLU A 273 -4.85 -19.69 -20.52
CA GLU A 273 -4.83 -20.90 -19.71
C GLU A 273 -3.58 -21.74 -19.96
N VAL A 274 -3.18 -21.89 -21.22
CA VAL A 274 -2.02 -22.68 -21.60
C VAL A 274 -0.73 -22.06 -21.06
N LEU A 275 -0.59 -20.74 -21.12
CA LEU A 275 0.57 -20.03 -20.59
C LEU A 275 0.63 -20.12 -19.06
N LEU A 276 -0.48 -19.86 -18.38
CA LEU A 276 -0.57 -19.97 -16.92
C LEU A 276 -0.24 -21.40 -16.44
N LYS A 277 -0.83 -22.42 -17.07
CA LYS A 277 -0.55 -23.84 -16.76
C LYS A 277 0.90 -24.22 -17.07
N GLY A 278 1.44 -23.77 -18.21
CA GLY A 278 2.81 -24.06 -18.65
C GLY A 278 3.88 -23.46 -17.74
N LEU A 279 3.59 -22.32 -17.11
CA LEU A 279 4.46 -21.66 -16.14
C LEU A 279 4.23 -22.14 -14.70
N GLY A 280 3.21 -22.98 -14.46
CA GLY A 280 2.82 -23.44 -13.12
C GLY A 280 2.23 -22.32 -12.25
N TRP A 281 1.66 -21.29 -12.86
CA TRP A 281 1.07 -20.15 -12.16
C TRP A 281 -0.38 -20.45 -11.79
N LYS A 282 -0.79 -20.05 -10.58
CA LYS A 282 -2.14 -20.26 -10.08
C LYS A 282 -3.04 -19.14 -10.61
N GLY A 283 -4.25 -19.50 -11.03
CA GLY A 283 -5.22 -18.54 -11.56
C GLY A 283 -6.03 -19.13 -12.70
N LYS A 284 -7.17 -18.49 -12.98
CA LYS A 284 -7.89 -18.62 -14.26
C LYS A 284 -7.48 -17.44 -15.16
N GLY A 285 -7.61 -17.59 -16.47
CA GLY A 285 -7.37 -16.48 -17.40
C GLY A 285 -8.26 -15.27 -17.07
N LEU A 286 -7.85 -14.07 -17.51
CA LEU A 286 -8.61 -12.84 -17.26
C LEU A 286 -9.99 -12.93 -17.92
N ILE A 287 -10.04 -13.48 -19.14
CA ILE A 287 -11.27 -13.67 -19.93
C ILE A 287 -12.21 -14.67 -19.24
N GLN A 288 -11.66 -15.81 -18.80
CA GLN A 288 -12.45 -16.81 -18.07
C GLN A 288 -13.01 -16.24 -16.75
N SER A 289 -12.21 -15.43 -16.06
CA SER A 289 -12.61 -14.80 -14.80
C SER A 289 -13.74 -13.78 -15.02
N ALA A 290 -13.77 -13.08 -16.16
CA ALA A 290 -14.87 -12.19 -16.54
C ALA A 290 -16.16 -12.97 -16.87
N CYS A 291 -16.06 -14.05 -17.66
CA CYS A 291 -17.20 -14.93 -17.97
C CYS A 291 -17.86 -15.53 -16.71
N ASP A 292 -17.05 -15.99 -15.75
CA ASP A 292 -17.55 -16.56 -14.49
C ASP A 292 -18.27 -15.51 -13.61
N ALA A 293 -17.85 -14.24 -13.69
CA ALA A 293 -18.50 -13.14 -12.98
C ALA A 293 -19.86 -12.78 -13.59
N GLU A 294 -20.00 -12.86 -14.91
CA GLU A 294 -21.28 -12.64 -15.61
C GLU A 294 -22.28 -13.80 -15.39
N ALA A 295 -21.78 -15.04 -15.31
CA ALA A 295 -22.61 -16.22 -15.07
C ALA A 295 -23.14 -16.30 -13.62
N ASN A 296 -22.37 -15.80 -12.65
CA ASN A 296 -22.76 -15.73 -11.23
C ASN A 296 -23.38 -14.36 -10.93
N GLY A 297 -24.59 -14.12 -11.45
CA GLY A 297 -25.29 -12.83 -11.34
C GLY A 297 -25.15 -12.16 -9.96
N SER A 298 -24.35 -11.08 -9.91
CA SER A 298 -24.25 -10.20 -8.76
C SER A 298 -25.40 -9.18 -8.78
N PRO A 299 -25.93 -8.76 -7.62
CA PRO A 299 -27.05 -7.83 -7.58
C PRO A 299 -26.62 -6.45 -8.05
N HIS A 300 -27.31 -5.94 -9.07
CA HIS A 300 -27.28 -4.55 -9.52
C HIS A 300 -27.28 -3.58 -8.32
N VAL A 301 -26.21 -2.82 -8.17
CA VAL A 301 -26.21 -1.57 -7.40
C VAL A 301 -26.11 -0.44 -8.40
N ASP A 302 -27.14 0.42 -8.42
CA ASP A 302 -27.30 1.55 -9.33
C ASP A 302 -26.09 2.49 -9.31
N TYR A 303 -25.41 2.58 -10.45
CA TYR A 303 -24.45 3.65 -10.74
C TYR A 303 -25.21 4.94 -11.09
N SER A 304 -25.65 5.67 -10.07
CA SER A 304 -25.98 7.09 -10.25
C SER A 304 -25.79 7.86 -8.94
N ASP A 305 -24.55 8.26 -8.65
CA ASP A 305 -24.17 9.63 -8.21
C ASP A 305 -22.67 9.70 -7.79
N ASP A 306 -21.73 9.31 -8.67
CA ASP A 306 -20.28 9.37 -8.39
C ASP A 306 -19.57 10.54 -9.11
N ARG A 307 -20.18 11.73 -9.05
CA ARG A 307 -19.50 12.98 -9.42
C ARG A 307 -19.28 13.85 -8.19
N LYS A 308 -18.44 13.37 -7.26
CA LYS A 308 -17.66 14.14 -6.26
C LYS A 308 -16.97 13.19 -5.28
N LYS A 309 -15.82 12.64 -5.66
CA LYS A 309 -14.78 12.07 -4.77
C LYS A 309 -13.55 11.69 -5.60
N GLU A 310 -12.94 12.70 -6.22
CA GLU A 310 -11.58 12.56 -6.75
C GLU A 310 -10.61 12.88 -5.61
N GLY A 311 -9.81 11.89 -5.22
CA GLY A 311 -8.79 12.00 -4.17
C GLY A 311 -8.83 10.98 -3.04
N SER A 312 -9.47 9.81 -3.21
CA SER A 312 -9.36 8.72 -2.22
C SER A 312 -8.75 7.47 -2.84
N LEU A 313 -7.45 7.33 -2.58
CA LEU A 313 -6.71 6.08 -2.48
C LEU A 313 -7.58 4.98 -1.86
N ARG A 314 -7.74 3.87 -2.58
CA ARG A 314 -8.20 2.57 -2.11
C ARG A 314 -7.27 1.59 -2.84
N PHE A 315 -6.61 0.57 -2.26
CA PHE A 315 -7.09 -0.40 -1.29
C PHE A 315 -5.93 -0.99 -0.47
N TYR A 316 -6.01 -0.86 0.86
CA TYR A 316 -6.12 -2.02 1.75
C TYR A 316 -7.47 -1.82 2.45
N LYS A 317 -8.41 -2.75 2.29
CA LYS A 317 -9.66 -2.67 3.06
C LYS A 317 -9.27 -2.92 4.52
N PRO A 318 -9.46 -1.95 5.43
CA PRO A 318 -8.98 -2.13 6.77
C PRO A 318 -9.67 -3.33 7.42
N LYS A 319 -8.86 -4.16 8.07
CA LYS A 319 -9.30 -5.37 8.77
C LYS A 319 -10.31 -5.07 9.89
N PHE A 320 -10.27 -3.85 10.41
CA PHE A 320 -11.12 -3.37 11.50
C PHE A 320 -11.87 -2.10 11.10
N GLY A 321 -13.12 -1.97 11.56
CA GLY A 321 -13.90 -0.74 11.41
C GLY A 321 -13.53 0.31 12.46
N TYR A 322 -12.99 -0.12 13.61
CA TYR A 322 -12.60 0.78 14.70
C TYR A 322 -11.25 0.39 15.33
N ILE A 323 -10.50 1.40 15.76
CA ILE A 323 -9.34 1.24 16.65
C ILE A 323 -9.66 1.96 17.94
N PHE A 324 -9.73 1.23 19.04
CA PHE A 324 -9.82 1.79 20.38
C PHE A 324 -8.42 1.94 20.96
N CYS A 325 -8.03 3.16 21.31
CA CYS A 325 -6.66 3.46 21.71
C CYS A 325 -6.62 4.19 23.04
N ASP A 326 -5.81 3.69 23.98
CA ASP A 326 -5.44 4.42 25.17
C ASP A 326 -4.48 5.59 24.89
N MET A 327 -4.37 6.52 25.83
CA MET A 327 -3.50 7.68 25.73
C MET A 327 -2.18 7.54 26.49
N ASP A 328 -2.20 7.70 27.82
CA ASP A 328 -0.99 7.73 28.63
C ASP A 328 -0.31 6.35 28.61
N GLY A 329 0.97 6.27 28.26
CA GLY A 329 1.67 4.98 28.16
C GLY A 329 1.40 4.20 26.88
N THR A 330 0.47 4.68 26.04
CA THR A 330 0.11 4.05 24.76
C THR A 330 0.29 5.01 23.58
N LEU A 331 -0.66 5.94 23.36
CA LEU A 331 -0.56 6.96 22.30
C LEU A 331 0.49 8.04 22.62
N LEU A 332 0.67 8.33 23.91
CA LEU A 332 1.65 9.28 24.40
C LEU A 332 2.92 8.54 24.79
N ASN A 333 4.06 9.05 24.31
CA ASN A 333 5.37 8.59 24.74
C ASN A 333 5.67 9.02 26.19
N SER A 334 6.83 8.62 26.73
CA SER A 334 7.29 8.97 28.08
C SER A 334 7.39 10.49 28.35
N LYS A 335 7.42 11.31 27.28
CA LYS A 335 7.42 12.79 27.37
C LYS A 335 6.02 13.39 27.29
N SER A 336 4.97 12.56 27.37
CA SER A 336 3.56 12.97 27.23
C SER A 336 3.24 13.64 25.88
N GLN A 337 3.91 13.20 24.81
CA GLN A 337 3.78 13.74 23.46
C GLN A 337 3.36 12.66 22.46
N ILE A 338 2.62 13.07 21.43
CA ILE A 338 2.34 12.25 20.26
C ILE A 338 3.46 12.47 19.23
N SER A 339 4.11 11.40 18.78
CA SER A 339 5.12 11.50 17.73
C SER A 339 4.50 11.80 16.36
N LEU A 340 5.31 12.32 15.43
CA LEU A 340 4.87 12.57 14.05
C LEU A 340 4.41 11.28 13.37
N SER A 341 5.19 10.19 13.54
CA SER A 341 4.88 8.86 13.00
C SER A 341 3.52 8.35 13.48
N THR A 342 3.23 8.47 14.78
CA THR A 342 1.94 8.09 15.36
C THR A 342 0.81 8.96 14.83
N ALA A 343 1.02 10.27 14.73
CA ALA A 343 0.02 11.18 14.19
C ALA A 343 -0.30 10.89 12.70
N GLU A 344 0.71 10.53 11.91
CA GLU A 344 0.55 10.11 10.51
C GLU A 344 -0.20 8.78 10.41
N ALA A 345 0.16 7.78 11.23
CA ALA A 345 -0.53 6.49 11.26
C ALA A 345 -2.02 6.64 11.62
N LEU A 346 -2.35 7.51 12.57
CA LEU A 346 -3.74 7.81 12.93
C LEU A 346 -4.53 8.47 11.79
N LYS A 347 -3.91 9.43 11.08
CA LYS A 347 -4.50 10.06 9.90
C LYS A 347 -4.71 9.06 8.79
N GLU A 348 -3.74 8.17 8.58
CA GLU A 348 -3.81 7.15 7.55
C GLU A 348 -4.86 6.08 7.86
N ALA A 349 -4.98 5.67 9.12
CA ALA A 349 -6.08 4.80 9.55
C ALA A 349 -7.45 5.45 9.24
N SER A 350 -7.58 6.75 9.54
CA SER A 350 -8.80 7.51 9.28
C SER A 350 -9.08 7.72 7.78
N SER A 351 -8.04 8.00 6.97
CA SER A 351 -8.16 8.17 5.52
C SER A 351 -8.63 6.89 4.83
N ARG A 352 -8.23 5.73 5.37
CA ARG A 352 -8.64 4.39 4.94
C ARG A 352 -10.00 3.94 5.48
N GLY A 353 -10.67 4.79 6.27
CA GLY A 353 -12.03 4.53 6.76
C GLY A 353 -12.10 3.82 8.12
N VAL A 354 -10.98 3.62 8.80
CA VAL A 354 -10.95 3.12 10.18
C VAL A 354 -11.25 4.27 11.14
N LYS A 355 -12.22 4.07 12.02
CA LYS A 355 -12.53 5.07 13.05
C LYS A 355 -11.68 4.85 14.27
N VAL A 356 -10.72 5.74 14.51
CA VAL A 356 -9.99 5.75 15.77
C VAL A 356 -10.86 6.39 16.85
N VAL A 357 -10.98 5.69 17.98
CA VAL A 357 -11.77 6.10 19.15
C VAL A 357 -10.85 6.10 20.37
N ILE A 358 -10.80 7.22 21.07
CA ILE A 358 -9.98 7.34 22.29
C ILE A 358 -10.71 6.70 23.47
N ALA A 359 -10.00 5.89 24.23
CA ALA A 359 -10.47 5.29 25.48
C ALA A 359 -9.47 5.56 26.61
N THR A 360 -9.75 6.54 27.47
CA THR A 360 -8.76 7.08 28.42
C THR A 360 -9.31 7.38 29.82
N GLY A 361 -8.41 7.49 30.79
CA GLY A 361 -8.67 8.04 32.14
C GLY A 361 -8.81 9.56 32.18
N LYS A 362 -8.43 10.26 31.10
CA LYS A 362 -8.48 11.72 30.99
C LYS A 362 -9.86 12.28 30.68
N THR A 363 -10.04 13.58 30.93
CA THR A 363 -11.20 14.33 30.44
C THR A 363 -11.09 14.59 28.93
N ARG A 364 -12.23 14.78 28.27
CA ARG A 364 -12.27 15.12 26.84
C ARG A 364 -11.49 16.39 26.49
N PRO A 365 -11.59 17.50 27.24
CA PRO A 365 -10.78 18.69 26.98
C PRO A 365 -9.28 18.42 27.03
N ALA A 366 -8.81 17.56 27.94
CA ALA A 366 -7.40 17.18 28.00
C ALA A 366 -6.96 16.47 26.71
N VAL A 367 -7.76 15.51 26.25
CA VAL A 367 -7.54 14.82 24.97
C VAL A 367 -7.50 15.81 23.80
N VAL A 368 -8.49 16.70 23.72
CA VAL A 368 -8.57 17.73 22.67
C VAL A 368 -7.35 18.64 22.68
N ASN A 369 -6.90 19.08 23.87
CA ASN A 369 -5.72 19.93 23.99
C ASN A 369 -4.45 19.25 23.48
N ILE A 370 -4.25 17.97 23.79
CA ILE A 370 -3.09 17.20 23.34
C ILE A 370 -3.13 16.99 21.82
N LEU A 371 -4.26 16.47 21.29
CA LEU A 371 -4.38 16.17 19.86
C LEU A 371 -4.39 17.43 18.99
N LYS A 372 -4.74 18.59 19.56
CA LYS A 372 -4.64 19.88 18.87
C LYS A 372 -3.20 20.22 18.50
N MET A 373 -2.21 19.82 19.32
CA MET A 373 -0.80 20.10 19.06
C MET A 373 -0.26 19.40 17.81
N VAL A 374 -0.90 18.30 17.39
CA VAL A 374 -0.54 17.49 16.21
C VAL A 374 -1.55 17.59 15.07
N ASN A 375 -2.46 18.57 15.12
CA ASN A 375 -3.52 18.79 14.12
C ASN A 375 -4.40 17.55 13.88
N LEU A 376 -4.79 16.86 14.97
CA LEU A 376 -5.73 15.73 14.96
C LEU A 376 -7.11 16.08 15.53
N VAL A 377 -7.44 17.37 15.62
CA VAL A 377 -8.72 17.87 16.13
C VAL A 377 -9.59 18.39 14.99
N GLY A 378 -10.90 18.20 15.11
CA GLY A 378 -11.89 18.79 14.22
C GLY A 378 -12.70 17.76 13.47
N LYS A 379 -13.43 18.21 12.44
CA LYS A 379 -14.35 17.37 11.67
C LYS A 379 -13.65 16.20 10.95
N ASP A 380 -12.44 16.46 10.48
CA ASP A 380 -11.59 15.49 9.79
C ASP A 380 -10.46 14.95 10.70
N GLY A 381 -10.55 15.24 12.00
CA GLY A 381 -9.61 14.78 13.03
C GLY A 381 -10.10 13.54 13.77
N ILE A 382 -9.29 13.06 14.70
CA ILE A 382 -9.60 11.90 15.56
C ILE A 382 -10.56 12.32 16.68
N ILE A 383 -10.36 13.51 17.24
CA ILE A 383 -11.14 14.01 18.38
C ILE A 383 -11.78 15.37 18.10
N SER A 384 -12.99 15.53 18.60
CA SER A 384 -13.74 16.79 18.64
C SER A 384 -14.83 16.67 19.71
N GLU A 385 -15.54 17.77 19.96
CA GLU A 385 -16.75 17.76 20.81
C GLU A 385 -17.86 16.84 20.27
N PHE A 386 -17.77 16.42 19.00
CA PHE A 386 -18.76 15.55 18.36
C PHE A 386 -18.25 14.13 18.11
N SER A 387 -16.99 13.85 18.46
CA SER A 387 -16.39 12.53 18.27
C SER A 387 -16.89 11.55 19.34
N PRO A 388 -17.09 10.27 18.99
CA PRO A 388 -17.31 9.23 19.99
C PRO A 388 -16.05 9.01 20.82
N GLY A 389 -16.20 8.51 22.04
CA GLY A 389 -15.07 8.19 22.91
C GLY A 389 -15.48 7.76 24.31
N VAL A 390 -14.52 7.16 25.00
CA VAL A 390 -14.64 6.66 26.37
C VAL A 390 -13.66 7.46 27.23
N PHE A 391 -14.18 8.22 28.18
CA PHE A 391 -13.40 9.18 28.97
C PHE A 391 -13.55 8.87 30.46
N VAL A 392 -12.63 9.41 31.25
CA VAL A 392 -12.64 9.27 32.71
C VAL A 392 -12.80 7.80 33.11
N GLN A 393 -12.03 6.91 32.47
CA GLN A 393 -12.02 5.47 32.74
C GLN A 393 -13.36 4.76 32.47
N GLY A 394 -14.14 5.28 31.52
CA GLY A 394 -15.44 4.71 31.14
C GLY A 394 -16.62 5.27 31.91
N LEU A 395 -16.39 6.21 32.83
CA LEU A 395 -17.45 6.91 33.56
C LEU A 395 -18.25 7.85 32.67
N LEU A 396 -17.66 8.31 31.56
CA LEU A 396 -18.31 9.11 30.53
C LEU A 396 -18.12 8.44 29.18
N VAL A 397 -19.22 8.14 28.50
CA VAL A 397 -19.20 7.54 27.17
C VAL A 397 -20.03 8.39 26.23
N TYR A 398 -19.38 8.86 25.16
CA TYR A 398 -20.01 9.66 24.12
C TYR A 398 -20.07 8.89 22.80
N GLY A 399 -21.22 8.96 22.15
CA GLY A 399 -21.56 8.28 20.91
C GLY A 399 -21.42 9.15 19.68
N ARG A 400 -22.21 8.80 18.65
CA ARG A 400 -22.24 9.57 17.39
C ARG A 400 -22.65 11.01 17.68
N GLN A 401 -21.99 11.96 17.02
CA GLN A 401 -22.26 13.39 17.14
C GLN A 401 -22.10 13.92 18.58
N GLY A 402 -21.25 13.29 19.40
CA GLY A 402 -20.97 13.73 20.77
C GLY A 402 -22.12 13.49 21.75
N ARG A 403 -23.11 12.66 21.40
CA ARG A 403 -24.22 12.34 22.30
C ARG A 403 -23.72 11.58 23.52
N GLU A 404 -24.01 12.04 24.72
CA GLU A 404 -23.79 11.26 25.94
C GLU A 404 -24.65 9.99 25.91
N ILE A 405 -23.99 8.83 25.94
CA ILE A 405 -24.62 7.51 26.02
C ILE A 405 -24.72 7.07 27.48
N PHE A 406 -23.66 7.34 28.24
CA PHE A 406 -23.53 6.88 29.60
C PHE A 406 -22.74 7.88 30.45
N ARG A 407 -23.22 8.06 31.67
CA ARG A 407 -22.58 8.83 32.73
C ARG A 407 -22.74 8.07 34.03
N ARG A 408 -21.64 7.91 34.79
CA ARG A 408 -21.69 7.40 36.15
C ARG A 408 -21.06 8.39 37.11
N ASN A 409 -21.86 8.79 38.09
CA ASN A 409 -21.44 9.68 39.16
C ASN A 409 -21.05 8.88 40.41
N LEU A 410 -20.07 9.40 41.13
CA LEU A 410 -19.68 8.93 42.45
C LEU A 410 -20.75 9.32 43.47
N ASP A 411 -20.96 8.46 44.47
CA ASP A 411 -21.92 8.72 45.53
C ASP A 411 -21.63 10.06 46.23
N SER A 412 -22.68 10.88 46.39
CA SER A 412 -22.54 12.23 46.95
C SER A 412 -22.08 12.22 48.43
N GLY A 413 -22.40 11.16 49.18
CA GLY A 413 -21.95 10.93 50.54
C GLY A 413 -20.44 10.67 50.56
N VAL A 414 -19.96 9.75 49.72
CA VAL A 414 -18.52 9.49 49.53
C VAL A 414 -17.79 10.77 49.12
N CYS A 415 -18.36 11.54 48.18
CA CYS A 415 -17.76 12.80 47.75
C CYS A 415 -17.62 13.79 48.91
N ARG A 416 -18.68 13.95 49.71
CA ARG A 416 -18.66 14.82 50.89
C ARG A 416 -17.60 14.39 51.90
N GLU A 417 -17.54 13.10 52.20
CA GLU A 417 -16.56 12.54 53.14
C GLU A 417 -15.12 12.82 52.66
N ALA A 418 -14.84 12.59 51.37
CA ALA A 418 -13.53 12.79 50.79
C ALA A 418 -13.10 14.27 50.76
N LEU A 419 -14.02 15.16 50.38
CA LEU A 419 -13.77 16.60 50.36
C LEU A 419 -13.55 17.16 51.78
N LEU A 420 -14.30 16.70 52.78
CA LEU A 420 -14.09 17.07 54.18
C LEU A 420 -12.77 16.53 54.74
N TYR A 421 -12.41 15.29 54.37
CA TYR A 421 -11.12 14.70 54.72
C TYR A 421 -9.95 15.54 54.15
N SER A 422 -10.03 15.91 52.88
CA SER A 422 -9.06 16.79 52.22
C SER A 422 -8.84 18.09 52.99
N LEU A 423 -9.91 18.80 53.37
CA LEU A 423 -9.81 20.05 54.14
C LEU A 423 -9.20 19.85 55.51
N LYS A 424 -9.64 18.80 56.23
CA LYS A 424 -9.19 18.51 57.59
C LYS A 424 -7.69 18.19 57.63
N HIS A 425 -7.23 17.39 56.66
CA HIS A 425 -5.85 16.91 56.62
C HIS A 425 -4.94 17.77 55.73
N LYS A 426 -5.50 18.75 55.03
CA LYS A 426 -4.81 19.61 54.04
C LYS A 426 -4.13 18.80 52.93
N ILE A 427 -4.76 17.70 52.54
CA ILE A 427 -4.29 16.84 51.45
C ILE A 427 -4.99 17.27 50.17
N PRO A 428 -4.27 17.64 49.10
CA PRO A 428 -4.88 18.11 47.86
C PRO A 428 -5.79 17.07 47.25
N ILE A 429 -6.95 17.52 46.78
CA ILE A 429 -7.94 16.68 46.12
C ILE A 429 -8.48 17.39 44.87
N ILE A 430 -8.74 16.63 43.82
CA ILE A 430 -9.40 17.13 42.62
C ILE A 430 -10.64 16.32 42.34
N ALA A 431 -11.77 17.01 42.16
CA ALA A 431 -13.02 16.47 41.69
C ALA A 431 -13.15 16.67 40.18
N PHE A 432 -13.43 15.58 39.48
CA PHE A 432 -13.73 15.60 38.06
C PHE A 432 -15.24 15.66 37.88
N SER A 433 -15.70 16.69 37.17
CA SER A 433 -17.09 16.90 36.79
C SER A 433 -17.19 17.19 35.30
N GLU A 434 -17.54 16.18 34.52
CA GLU A 434 -17.61 16.21 33.06
C GLU A 434 -16.26 16.69 32.48
N ASP A 435 -16.25 17.91 31.96
CA ASP A 435 -15.11 18.58 31.32
C ASP A 435 -14.34 19.50 32.26
N ARG A 436 -14.68 19.49 33.56
CA ARG A 436 -14.13 20.40 34.57
C ARG A 436 -13.39 19.64 35.67
N CYS A 437 -12.33 20.29 36.17
CA CYS A 437 -11.62 19.88 37.38
C CYS A 437 -11.87 20.92 38.47
N LEU A 438 -12.16 20.49 39.68
CA LEU A 438 -12.45 21.37 40.82
C LEU A 438 -11.59 20.96 42.03
N THR A 439 -11.14 21.93 42.80
CA THR A 439 -10.40 21.72 44.07
C THR A 439 -10.96 22.64 45.15
N LEU A 440 -10.65 22.35 46.41
CA LEU A 440 -11.04 23.19 47.55
C LEU A 440 -10.02 24.28 47.87
N PHE A 441 -8.77 24.10 47.46
CA PHE A 441 -7.68 25.03 47.72
C PHE A 441 -6.54 24.89 46.71
N GLU A 442 -5.72 25.94 46.61
CA GLU A 442 -4.52 25.95 45.78
C GLU A 442 -3.45 25.02 46.35
N HIS A 443 -2.81 24.25 45.49
CA HIS A 443 -1.66 23.43 45.85
C HIS A 443 -0.78 23.15 44.62
N PRO A 444 0.57 23.15 44.73
CA PRO A 444 1.45 22.88 43.59
C PRO A 444 1.20 21.53 42.90
N LEU A 445 0.82 20.50 43.66
CA LEU A 445 0.44 19.19 43.09
C LEU A 445 -0.86 19.27 42.27
N VAL A 446 -1.79 20.17 42.59
CA VAL A 446 -3.01 20.33 41.79
C VAL A 446 -2.67 20.93 40.43
N ASP A 447 -1.74 21.87 40.38
CA ASP A 447 -1.27 22.47 39.12
C ASP A 447 -0.46 21.48 38.25
N SER A 448 0.10 20.42 38.83
CA SER A 448 0.85 19.41 38.05
C SER A 448 -0.07 18.62 37.10
N LEU A 449 -1.33 18.37 37.47
CA LEU A 449 -2.31 17.72 36.58
C LEU A 449 -2.61 18.56 35.34
N HIS A 450 -2.68 19.88 35.48
CA HIS A 450 -2.86 20.77 34.34
C HIS A 450 -1.61 20.85 33.45
N THR A 451 -0.43 20.95 34.06
CA THR A 451 0.82 21.22 33.34
C THR A 451 1.49 19.99 32.75
N VAL A 452 1.40 18.84 33.42
CA VAL A 452 2.03 17.57 33.02
C VAL A 452 1.02 16.67 32.31
N TYR A 453 -0.19 16.55 32.84
CA TYR A 453 -1.21 15.63 32.31
C TYR A 453 -2.25 16.30 31.42
N HIS A 454 -2.11 17.61 31.18
CA HIS A 454 -2.95 18.44 30.32
C HIS A 454 -4.43 18.50 30.70
N GLU A 455 -4.77 18.15 31.95
CA GLU A 455 -6.13 18.30 32.45
C GLU A 455 -6.56 19.78 32.51
N PRO A 456 -7.87 20.09 32.49
CA PRO A 456 -8.37 21.42 32.76
C PRO A 456 -7.77 21.99 34.05
N LYS A 457 -7.44 23.29 34.03
CA LYS A 457 -6.98 23.96 35.24
C LYS A 457 -8.07 23.87 36.31
N ALA A 458 -7.72 23.33 37.48
CA ALA A 458 -8.68 23.11 38.54
C ALA A 458 -9.26 24.45 39.05
N GLU A 459 -10.59 24.53 39.09
CA GLU A 459 -11.32 25.65 39.65
C GLU A 459 -11.37 25.53 41.17
N ILE A 460 -11.03 26.60 41.88
CA ILE A 460 -11.02 26.61 43.34
C ILE A 460 -12.42 26.97 43.85
N ILE A 461 -13.04 26.06 44.57
CA ILE A 461 -14.35 26.23 45.19
C ILE A 461 -14.19 26.34 46.71
N PRO A 462 -14.65 27.42 47.35
CA PRO A 462 -14.25 27.75 48.72
C PRO A 462 -14.95 26.90 49.80
N SER A 463 -15.94 26.07 49.46
CA SER A 463 -16.55 25.13 50.40
C SER A 463 -17.06 23.85 49.75
N VAL A 464 -17.14 22.79 50.55
CA VAL A 464 -17.67 21.48 50.14
C VAL A 464 -19.13 21.60 49.71
N GLU A 465 -19.93 22.40 50.43
CA GLU A 465 -21.34 22.61 50.12
C GLU A 465 -21.53 23.28 48.77
N GLN A 466 -20.70 24.28 48.43
CA GLN A 466 -20.79 24.95 47.13
C GLN A 466 -20.37 24.03 46.00
N LEU A 467 -19.33 23.21 46.21
CA LEU A 467 -18.86 22.25 45.22
C LEU A 467 -19.95 21.21 44.94
N LEU A 468 -20.48 20.56 45.98
CA LEU A 468 -21.48 19.51 45.83
C LEU A 468 -22.86 20.02 45.36
N ALA A 469 -23.20 21.29 45.62
CA ALA A 469 -24.44 21.87 45.12
C ALA A 469 -24.37 22.26 43.63
N GLY A 470 -23.16 22.50 43.11
CA GLY A 470 -22.95 23.03 41.77
C GLY A 470 -22.68 21.99 40.70
N VAL A 471 -22.28 20.76 41.07
CA VAL A 471 -21.80 19.76 40.12
C VAL A 471 -22.08 18.31 40.53
N GLU A 472 -22.11 17.43 39.53
CA GLU A 472 -22.04 15.98 39.70
C GLU A 472 -20.61 15.51 39.50
N ILE A 473 -20.08 14.73 40.45
CA ILE A 473 -18.68 14.28 40.44
C ILE A 473 -18.62 12.86 39.90
N GLN A 474 -17.77 12.61 38.90
CA GLN A 474 -17.53 11.26 38.38
C GLN A 474 -16.38 10.57 39.12
N LYS A 475 -15.29 11.29 39.41
CA LYS A 475 -14.16 10.76 40.17
C LYS A 475 -13.51 11.80 41.05
N LEU A 476 -12.82 11.33 42.09
CA LEU A 476 -11.96 12.12 42.95
C LEU A 476 -10.53 11.60 42.90
N ILE A 477 -9.55 12.49 42.91
CA ILE A 477 -8.14 12.12 42.99
C ILE A 477 -7.50 12.84 44.18
N PHE A 478 -6.98 12.08 45.14
CA PHE A 478 -6.05 12.60 46.14
C PHE A 478 -4.63 12.59 45.60
N LEU A 479 -3.88 13.65 45.91
CA LEU A 479 -2.49 13.80 45.50
C LEU A 479 -1.61 13.88 46.74
N ASP A 480 -0.66 12.95 46.85
CA ASP A 480 0.30 12.90 47.95
C ASP A 480 1.56 12.16 47.49
N THR A 481 2.62 12.18 48.28
CA THR A 481 3.79 11.32 48.06
C THR A 481 3.38 9.85 47.93
N SER A 482 4.16 9.07 47.15
CA SER A 482 3.88 7.63 46.98
C SER A 482 3.83 6.86 48.31
N GLU A 483 4.65 7.27 49.29
CA GLU A 483 4.60 6.75 50.66
C GLU A 483 3.29 7.15 51.37
N GLY A 484 2.87 8.42 51.29
CA GLY A 484 1.60 8.89 51.86
C GLY A 484 0.39 8.18 51.28
N VAL A 485 0.36 7.98 49.96
CA VAL A 485 -0.70 7.23 49.27
C VAL A 485 -0.77 5.79 49.77
N SER A 486 0.35 5.07 49.76
CA SER A 486 0.39 3.64 50.10
C SER A 486 0.18 3.34 51.58
N THR A 487 0.67 4.20 52.48
CA THR A 487 0.64 3.95 53.93
C THR A 487 -0.58 4.55 54.62
N THR A 488 -1.14 5.64 54.09
CA THR A 488 -2.19 6.42 54.76
C THR A 488 -3.47 6.47 53.96
N LEU A 489 -3.44 7.00 52.73
CA LEU A 489 -4.67 7.26 51.98
C LEU A 489 -5.35 5.98 51.52
N ARG A 490 -4.61 5.07 50.89
CA ARG A 490 -5.17 3.82 50.36
C ARG A 490 -5.81 2.97 51.46
N PRO A 491 -5.12 2.62 52.58
CA PRO A 491 -5.73 1.82 53.63
C PRO A 491 -6.96 2.49 54.24
N HIS A 492 -6.90 3.82 54.47
CA HIS A 492 -8.02 4.57 55.02
C HIS A 492 -9.25 4.52 54.11
N TRP A 493 -9.05 4.77 52.82
CA TRP A 493 -10.16 4.83 51.86
C TRP A 493 -10.70 3.45 51.55
N GLU A 494 -9.87 2.42 51.39
CA GLU A 494 -10.32 1.03 51.23
C GLU A 494 -11.23 0.58 52.38
N GLU A 495 -10.94 1.00 53.62
CA GLU A 495 -11.80 0.73 54.78
C GLU A 495 -13.07 1.61 54.80
N ALA A 496 -12.96 2.89 54.44
CA ALA A 496 -14.07 3.86 54.58
C ALA A 496 -15.16 3.75 53.49
N ILE A 497 -14.80 3.34 52.27
CA ILE A 497 -15.76 3.32 51.15
C ILE A 497 -16.56 2.04 51.03
N GLU A 498 -16.08 0.92 51.57
CA GLU A 498 -16.72 -0.41 51.46
C GLU A 498 -17.25 -0.65 50.01
N ASP A 499 -18.53 -0.98 49.83
CA ASP A 499 -19.17 -1.25 48.53
C ASP A 499 -19.67 0.03 47.81
N ARG A 500 -19.50 1.22 48.39
CA ARG A 500 -20.04 2.49 47.84
C ARG A 500 -19.20 3.06 46.70
N ALA A 501 -17.91 2.72 46.65
CA ALA A 501 -16.96 3.20 45.66
C ALA A 501 -15.87 2.14 45.41
N SER A 502 -14.87 2.49 44.62
CA SER A 502 -13.68 1.68 44.41
C SER A 502 -12.45 2.58 44.46
N VAL A 503 -11.38 2.07 45.07
CA VAL A 503 -10.09 2.74 45.14
C VAL A 503 -9.18 2.20 44.06
N VAL A 504 -8.69 3.08 43.19
CA VAL A 504 -7.81 2.75 42.07
C VAL A 504 -6.55 3.60 42.17
N GLN A 505 -5.40 3.06 41.73
CA GLN A 505 -4.14 3.79 41.70
C GLN A 505 -3.41 3.43 40.41
N ALA A 506 -3.48 4.33 39.43
CA ALA A 506 -2.71 4.20 38.19
C ALA A 506 -1.29 4.75 38.35
N VAL A 507 -1.14 5.85 39.11
CA VAL A 507 0.15 6.53 39.34
C VAL A 507 0.50 6.45 40.83
N PRO A 508 1.77 6.18 41.21
CA PRO A 508 2.14 5.95 42.61
C PRO A 508 1.76 7.06 43.60
N ASP A 509 1.70 8.31 43.16
CA ASP A 509 1.42 9.52 43.95
C ASP A 509 -0.04 10.01 43.81
N MET A 510 -0.92 9.23 43.16
CA MET A 510 -2.33 9.58 42.94
C MET A 510 -3.25 8.46 43.38
N LEU A 511 -4.17 8.75 44.31
CA LEU A 511 -5.23 7.82 44.71
C LEU A 511 -6.57 8.24 44.12
N GLU A 512 -7.14 7.41 43.24
CA GLU A 512 -8.42 7.66 42.61
C GLU A 512 -9.55 6.97 43.39
N ILE A 513 -10.65 7.70 43.63
CA ILE A 513 -11.92 7.17 44.11
C ILE A 513 -12.92 7.29 42.97
N VAL A 514 -13.42 6.14 42.52
CA VAL A 514 -14.33 6.00 41.40
C VAL A 514 -15.57 5.21 41.82
N PRO A 515 -16.73 5.39 41.17
CA PRO A 515 -17.91 4.58 41.45
C PRO A 515 -17.66 3.11 41.04
N PRO A 516 -18.35 2.15 41.69
CA PRO A 516 -18.10 0.73 41.45
C PRO A 516 -18.64 0.29 40.09
N GLY A 517 -17.98 -0.72 39.51
CA GLY A 517 -18.49 -1.48 38.36
C GLY A 517 -18.39 -0.78 36.99
N THR A 518 -17.42 0.12 36.81
CA THR A 518 -17.13 0.74 35.51
C THR A 518 -15.64 0.65 35.17
N SER A 519 -15.34 0.41 33.89
CA SER A 519 -14.01 0.25 33.32
C SER A 519 -13.98 0.81 31.88
N LYS A 520 -12.78 0.98 31.30
CA LYS A 520 -12.65 1.30 29.88
C LYS A 520 -13.35 0.24 29.01
N GLY A 521 -13.14 -1.04 29.29
CA GLY A 521 -13.76 -2.14 28.54
C GLY A 521 -15.29 -2.12 28.57
N SER A 522 -15.89 -1.86 29.74
CA SER A 522 -17.34 -1.67 29.86
C SER A 522 -17.86 -0.47 29.06
N GLY A 523 -17.10 0.64 29.05
CA GLY A 523 -17.40 1.84 28.27
C GLY A 523 -17.31 1.59 26.77
N VAL A 524 -16.28 0.88 26.31
CA VAL A 524 -16.12 0.46 24.92
C VAL A 524 -17.30 -0.42 24.50
N ARG A 525 -17.69 -1.41 25.31
CA ARG A 525 -18.85 -2.26 25.03
C ARG A 525 -20.14 -1.46 24.83
N MET A 526 -20.44 -0.53 25.74
CA MET A 526 -21.61 0.36 25.62
C MET A 526 -21.56 1.22 24.34
N LEU A 527 -20.36 1.69 23.98
CA LEU A 527 -20.17 2.47 22.77
C LEU A 527 -20.35 1.62 21.50
N LEU A 528 -19.84 0.38 21.48
CA LEU A 528 -20.04 -0.54 20.35
C LEU A 528 -21.52 -0.84 20.10
N ASP A 529 -22.27 -1.12 21.17
CA ASP A 529 -23.72 -1.37 21.11
C ASP A 529 -24.45 -0.16 20.49
N HIS A 530 -24.08 1.06 20.90
CA HIS A 530 -24.64 2.29 20.33
C HIS A 530 -24.24 2.50 18.85
N LEU A 531 -23.02 2.11 18.48
CA LEU A 531 -22.50 2.26 17.12
C LEU A 531 -23.02 1.19 16.16
N GLY A 532 -23.64 0.12 16.67
CA GLY A 532 -24.03 -1.05 15.88
C GLY A 532 -22.82 -1.83 15.37
N ALA A 533 -21.71 -1.80 16.12
CA ALA A 533 -20.47 -2.49 15.81
C ALA A 533 -20.27 -3.68 16.75
N THR A 534 -19.55 -4.68 16.28
CA THR A 534 -19.25 -5.89 17.05
C THR A 534 -17.80 -5.90 17.51
N PRO A 535 -17.45 -6.62 18.59
CA PRO A 535 -16.06 -6.73 19.01
C PRO A 535 -15.14 -7.36 17.95
N LYS A 536 -15.70 -8.10 16.98
CA LYS A 536 -14.96 -8.65 15.83
C LYS A 536 -14.42 -7.59 14.86
N GLU A 537 -15.02 -6.40 14.86
CA GLU A 537 -14.67 -5.30 13.95
C GLU A 537 -13.68 -4.33 14.58
N ILE A 538 -13.16 -4.62 15.77
CA ILE A 538 -12.30 -3.70 16.51
C ILE A 538 -10.93 -4.26 16.80
N MET A 539 -9.96 -3.35 16.72
CA MET A 539 -8.64 -3.47 17.31
C MET A 539 -8.60 -2.59 18.56
N ALA A 540 -7.93 -3.05 19.62
CA ALA A 540 -7.67 -2.27 20.82
C ALA A 540 -6.17 -2.18 21.06
N ILE A 541 -5.68 -1.01 21.49
CA ILE A 541 -4.28 -0.77 21.83
C ILE A 541 -4.23 -0.11 23.22
N GLY A 542 -3.44 -0.67 24.12
CA GLY A 542 -3.31 -0.22 25.51
C GLY A 542 -2.04 -0.74 26.18
N ASP A 543 -1.82 -0.36 27.43
CA ASP A 543 -0.64 -0.76 28.21
C ASP A 543 -0.94 -1.00 29.70
N GLY A 544 -1.98 -0.37 30.25
CA GLY A 544 -2.30 -0.38 31.67
C GLY A 544 -3.24 -1.50 32.12
N GLU A 545 -3.34 -1.70 33.44
CA GLU A 545 -4.30 -2.65 34.02
C GLU A 545 -5.75 -2.26 33.72
N ASN A 546 -6.02 -0.96 33.57
CA ASN A 546 -7.31 -0.41 33.19
C ASN A 546 -7.69 -0.68 31.71
N ASP A 547 -6.77 -1.18 30.89
CA ASP A 547 -7.00 -1.57 29.50
C ASP A 547 -7.34 -3.04 29.32
N VAL A 548 -7.09 -3.88 30.33
CA VAL A 548 -7.24 -5.35 30.26
C VAL A 548 -8.58 -5.76 29.65
N GLU A 549 -9.69 -5.25 30.18
CA GLU A 549 -11.03 -5.59 29.68
C GLU A 549 -11.29 -5.09 28.25
N MET A 550 -10.66 -3.98 27.84
CA MET A 550 -10.77 -3.46 26.47
C MET A 550 -9.97 -4.32 25.49
N LEU A 551 -8.76 -4.75 25.89
CA LEU A 551 -7.89 -5.62 25.11
C LEU A 551 -8.52 -7.01 24.92
N GLU A 552 -9.10 -7.58 25.98
CA GLU A 552 -9.83 -8.87 25.91
C GLU A 552 -11.08 -8.81 25.04
N LEU A 553 -11.77 -7.65 25.03
CA LEU A 553 -12.99 -7.48 24.27
C LEU A 553 -12.71 -7.48 22.76
N ALA A 554 -11.61 -6.88 22.33
CA ALA A 554 -11.33 -6.66 20.91
C ALA A 554 -11.00 -7.95 20.15
N SER A 555 -11.28 -7.97 18.84
CA SER A 555 -10.82 -9.05 17.96
C SER A 555 -9.30 -9.15 17.90
N LEU A 556 -8.64 -8.00 18.09
CA LEU A 556 -7.20 -7.91 18.21
C LEU A 556 -6.87 -6.87 19.29
N GLY A 557 -6.54 -7.34 20.49
CA GLY A 557 -5.91 -6.55 21.54
C GLY A 557 -4.40 -6.53 21.38
N VAL A 558 -3.80 -5.34 21.36
CA VAL A 558 -2.35 -5.11 21.34
C VAL A 558 -1.93 -4.44 22.63
N ALA A 559 -1.09 -5.12 23.42
CA ALA A 559 -0.46 -4.52 24.59
C ALA A 559 0.95 -4.03 24.21
N LEU A 560 1.30 -2.78 24.54
CA LEU A 560 2.66 -2.29 24.27
C LEU A 560 3.68 -2.88 25.24
N SER A 561 4.95 -2.97 24.81
CA SER A 561 6.01 -3.63 25.59
C SER A 561 6.33 -2.94 26.92
N ASN A 562 6.09 -1.63 27.03
CA ASN A 562 6.20 -0.86 28.26
C ASN A 562 5.04 -1.09 29.25
N GLY A 563 3.97 -1.76 28.81
CA GLY A 563 2.77 -1.99 29.62
C GLY A 563 2.93 -3.01 30.74
N SER A 564 1.88 -3.10 31.55
CA SER A 564 1.77 -4.04 32.67
C SER A 564 1.74 -5.49 32.20
N GLU A 565 2.25 -6.41 33.03
CA GLU A 565 2.20 -7.84 32.74
C GLU A 565 0.76 -8.36 32.63
N LYS A 566 -0.19 -7.74 33.36
CA LYS A 566 -1.62 -8.08 33.23
C LYS A 566 -2.17 -7.73 31.85
N ALA A 567 -1.85 -6.56 31.30
CA ALA A 567 -2.26 -6.16 29.96
C ALA A 567 -1.67 -7.07 28.88
N LYS A 568 -0.36 -7.38 29.00
CA LYS A 568 0.33 -8.29 28.07
C LYS A 568 -0.22 -9.71 28.10
N ALA A 569 -0.62 -10.20 29.28
CA ALA A 569 -1.14 -11.55 29.44
C ALA A 569 -2.47 -11.80 28.72
N VAL A 570 -3.27 -10.74 28.49
CA VAL A 570 -4.58 -10.84 27.85
C VAL A 570 -4.60 -10.42 26.39
N ALA A 571 -3.60 -9.64 25.96
CA ALA A 571 -3.48 -9.19 24.59
C ALA A 571 -3.15 -10.34 23.62
N ASN A 572 -3.61 -10.22 22.38
CA ASN A 572 -3.28 -11.17 21.32
C ASN A 572 -1.85 -10.98 20.81
N VAL A 573 -1.35 -9.75 20.87
CA VAL A 573 -0.03 -9.37 20.39
C VAL A 573 0.61 -8.42 21.40
N ILE A 574 1.91 -8.60 21.60
CA ILE A 574 2.75 -7.63 22.31
C ILE A 574 3.43 -6.75 21.26
N GLY A 575 3.08 -5.46 21.24
CA GLY A 575 3.68 -4.45 20.38
C GLY A 575 5.00 -3.90 20.93
N ILE A 576 5.66 -3.04 20.16
CA ILE A 576 6.84 -2.29 20.63
C ILE A 576 6.44 -1.19 21.63
N SER A 577 7.42 -0.49 22.22
CA SER A 577 7.16 0.50 23.26
C SER A 577 6.44 1.73 22.71
N ASN A 578 5.68 2.44 23.54
CA ASN A 578 5.15 3.77 23.21
C ASN A 578 6.25 4.78 22.84
N ASP A 579 7.44 4.66 23.44
CA ASP A 579 8.62 5.47 23.08
C ASP A 579 9.21 5.14 21.69
N GLU A 580 8.83 4.00 21.12
CA GLU A 580 9.26 3.50 19.81
C GLU A 580 8.12 3.57 18.77
N ASP A 581 7.10 4.41 19.01
CA ASP A 581 5.92 4.55 18.14
C ASP A 581 5.05 3.28 18.04
N GLY A 582 4.89 2.56 19.15
CA GLY A 582 4.13 1.30 19.19
C GLY A 582 2.71 1.35 18.64
N VAL A 583 2.01 2.48 18.78
CA VAL A 583 0.69 2.67 18.14
C VAL A 583 0.81 2.73 16.62
N ALA A 584 1.80 3.43 16.08
CA ALA A 584 2.02 3.51 14.64
C ALA A 584 2.35 2.13 14.06
N ASP A 585 3.29 1.42 14.69
CA ASP A 585 3.68 0.06 14.29
C ASP A 585 2.48 -0.90 14.32
N ALA A 586 1.67 -0.85 15.39
CA ALA A 586 0.48 -1.68 15.49
C ALA A 586 -0.54 -1.38 14.39
N ILE A 587 -0.77 -0.09 14.07
CA ILE A 587 -1.67 0.31 12.99
C ILE A 587 -1.16 -0.23 11.65
N TYR A 588 0.10 0.05 11.30
CA TYR A 588 0.64 -0.35 10.00
C TYR A 588 0.71 -1.86 9.80
N ARG A 589 1.00 -2.63 10.86
CA ARG A 589 1.11 -4.09 10.76
C ARG A 589 -0.22 -4.83 10.77
N TYR A 590 -1.24 -4.27 11.43
CA TYR A 590 -2.43 -5.05 11.77
C TYR A 590 -3.75 -4.43 11.34
N ALA A 591 -3.82 -3.10 11.16
CA ALA A 591 -5.09 -2.44 10.83
C ALA A 591 -5.46 -2.49 9.35
N PHE A 592 -4.46 -2.66 8.47
CA PHE A 592 -4.61 -2.69 7.02
C PHE A 592 -4.50 -4.09 6.45
#